data_AF-A0AA88CJ46-F1
#
_entry.id   AF-A0AA88CJ46-F1
#
_cell.length_a   1.000
_cell.length_b   1.000
_cell.length_c   1.000
_cell.angle_alpha   90.00
_cell.angle_beta   90.00
_cell.angle_gamma   90.00
#
_symmetry.space_group_name_H-M   'P 1'
#
loop_
_entity.id
_entity.type
_entity.pdbx_description
1 polymer ?
#
loop_
_entity_poly.entity_id
_entity_poly.type
_entity_poly.pdbx_seq_one_letter_code
_entity_poly.pdbx_strand_id
1 'polypeptide(L)'
;MISANIFGSFAFLLLFAMRGFVLSRDDIKKWWIWGYWISPMMYGQTAIIVNEFSGKSWRHVPPNSTKPLGVTIMKSRGFFPHAYWYWISIGALFGFVLLFNICFTLALTYLNREFV
;
A
#
# COMPACT_ATOMS: atom_id res chain seq x y z
N MET A 1 16.34 6.28 -22.00
CA MET A 1 16.16 4.92 -21.44
C MET A 1 16.82 4.74 -20.08
N ILE A 2 18.12 5.02 -19.92
CA ILE A 2 18.86 4.82 -18.64
C ILE A 2 18.29 5.69 -17.49
N SER A 3 18.07 6.99 -17.72
CA SER A 3 17.61 7.90 -16.67
C SER A 3 16.22 7.55 -16.11
N ALA A 4 15.29 7.14 -16.99
CA ALA A 4 13.95 6.70 -16.60
C ALA A 4 13.99 5.43 -15.74
N ASN A 5 14.87 4.47 -16.07
CA ASN A 5 15.02 3.24 -15.29
C ASN A 5 15.60 3.50 -13.90
N ILE A 6 16.59 4.38 -13.78
CA ILE A 6 17.20 4.72 -12.48
C ILE A 6 16.15 5.39 -11.58
N PHE A 7 15.45 6.40 -12.11
CA PHE A 7 14.42 7.10 -11.36
C PHE A 7 13.25 6.19 -10.98
N GLY A 8 12.77 5.38 -11.92
CA GLY A 8 11.68 4.43 -11.70
C GLY A 8 12.04 3.37 -10.65
N SER A 9 13.25 2.81 -10.71
CA SER A 9 13.71 1.82 -9.73
C SER A 9 13.86 2.43 -8.34
N PHE A 10 14.40 3.65 -8.24
CA PHE A 10 14.51 4.37 -6.97
C PHE A 10 13.13 4.68 -6.37
N ALA A 11 12.21 5.19 -7.18
CA ALA A 11 10.83 5.45 -6.75
C ALA A 11 10.14 4.16 -6.28
N PHE A 12 10.29 3.06 -7.03
CA PHE A 12 9.75 1.76 -6.65
C PHE A 12 10.29 1.26 -5.30
N LEU A 13 11.60 1.35 -5.08
CA LEU A 13 12.23 0.96 -3.82
C LEU A 13 11.73 1.79 -2.64
N LEU A 14 11.57 3.11 -2.81
CA LEU A 14 10.99 3.98 -1.79
C LEU A 14 9.55 3.56 -1.45
N LEU A 15 8.70 3.38 -2.46
CA LEU A 15 7.30 2.98 -2.27
C LEU A 15 7.18 1.58 -1.65
N PHE A 16 8.11 0.68 -1.96
CA PHE A 16 8.19 -0.66 -1.37
C PHE A 16 8.56 -0.60 0.11
N ALA A 17 9.61 0.15 0.48
CA ALA A 17 10.05 0.31 1.86
C ALA A 17 8.95 0.93 2.74
N MET A 18 8.19 1.86 2.16
CA MET A 18 7.14 2.60 2.84
C MET A 18 5.76 1.91 2.86
N ARG A 19 5.64 0.66 2.41
CA ARG A 19 4.33 -0.02 2.32
C ARG A 19 3.73 -0.47 3.66
N GLY A 20 4.47 -0.32 4.77
CA GLY A 20 4.05 -0.74 6.11
C GLY A 20 4.64 -2.07 6.61
N PHE A 21 5.26 -2.88 5.74
CA PHE A 21 5.91 -4.14 6.14
C PHE A 21 7.34 -3.95 6.66
N VAL A 22 8.16 -3.24 5.89
CA VAL A 22 9.57 -3.00 6.23
C VAL A 22 9.67 -1.96 7.34
N LEU A 23 8.95 -0.85 7.18
CA LEU A 23 8.81 0.20 8.18
C LEU A 23 7.34 0.24 8.61
N SER A 24 7.07 0.00 9.90
CA SER A 24 5.72 0.11 10.44
C SER A 24 5.23 1.54 10.28
N ARG A 25 3.94 1.71 9.97
CA ARG A 25 3.31 3.04 9.85
C ARG A 25 3.55 3.89 11.10
N ASP A 26 3.52 3.26 12.26
CA ASP A 26 3.63 3.95 13.56
C ASP A 26 5.06 4.46 13.84
N ASP A 27 6.06 3.90 13.15
CA ASP A 27 7.47 4.33 13.25
C ASP A 27 7.84 5.42 12.22
N ILE A 28 6.95 5.70 11.26
CA ILE A 28 7.18 6.74 10.26
C ILE A 28 6.98 8.12 10.89
N LYS A 29 7.98 9.00 10.72
CA LYS A 29 7.88 10.39 11.19
C LYS A 29 6.69 11.09 10.54
N LYS A 30 5.95 11.88 11.32
CA LYS A 30 4.70 12.53 10.88
C LYS A 30 4.85 13.34 9.58
N TRP A 31 5.99 13.98 9.34
CA TRP A 31 6.25 14.75 8.12
C TRP A 31 6.64 13.90 6.90
N TRP A 32 6.77 12.58 7.03
CA TRP A 32 7.06 11.66 5.91
C TRP A 32 5.89 10.68 5.69
N ILE A 33 4.85 10.72 6.52
CA ILE A 33 3.75 9.76 6.45
C ILE A 33 3.02 9.74 5.10
N TRP A 34 3.05 10.83 4.34
CA TRP A 34 2.46 10.89 2.99
C TRP A 34 3.05 9.84 2.04
N GLY A 35 4.32 9.46 2.19
CA GLY A 35 4.92 8.41 1.37
C GLY A 35 4.30 7.02 1.61
N TYR A 36 3.78 6.78 2.82
CA TYR A 36 2.97 5.59 3.11
C TYR A 36 1.61 5.66 2.40
N TRP A 37 0.96 6.83 2.40
CA TRP A 37 -0.37 7.03 1.82
C TRP A 37 -0.39 7.07 0.29
N ILE A 38 0.68 7.51 -0.36
CA ILE A 38 0.79 7.56 -1.83
C ILE A 38 1.22 6.21 -2.43
N SER A 39 1.67 5.25 -1.61
CA SER A 39 2.12 3.95 -2.09
C SER A 39 0.93 3.06 -2.47
N PRO A 40 0.74 2.72 -3.76
CA PRO A 40 -0.32 1.77 -4.15
C PRO A 40 -0.10 0.39 -3.52
N MET A 41 1.16 0.01 -3.27
CA MET A 41 1.51 -1.26 -2.62
C MET A 41 1.02 -1.35 -1.17
N MET A 42 0.94 -0.22 -0.46
CA MET A 42 0.40 -0.16 0.91
C MET A 42 -1.06 -0.63 0.93
N TYR A 43 -1.88 -0.15 -0.01
CA TYR A 43 -3.29 -0.54 -0.12
C TYR A 43 -3.44 -2.02 -0.48
N GLY A 44 -2.65 -2.51 -1.44
CA GLY A 44 -2.65 -3.92 -1.82
C GLY A 44 -2.28 -4.84 -0.65
N GLN A 45 -1.23 -4.51 0.09
CA GLN A 45 -0.87 -5.28 1.27
C GLN A 45 -1.94 -5.21 2.36
N THR A 46 -2.53 -4.04 2.60
CA THR A 46 -3.59 -3.88 3.60
C THR A 46 -4.80 -4.73 3.25
N ALA A 47 -5.20 -4.81 1.97
CA ALA A 47 -6.29 -5.67 1.53
C ALA A 47 -5.99 -7.15 1.80
N ILE A 48 -4.79 -7.64 1.48
CA ILE A 48 -4.38 -9.03 1.71
C ILE A 48 -4.39 -9.34 3.21
N ILE A 49 -3.77 -8.49 4.03
CA ILE A 49 -3.69 -8.68 5.49
C ILE A 49 -5.09 -8.71 6.09
N VAL A 50 -5.95 -7.75 5.76
CA VAL A 50 -7.31 -7.70 6.30
C VAL A 50 -8.12 -8.93 5.88
N ASN A 51 -7.96 -9.40 4.63
CA ASN A 51 -8.64 -10.60 4.13
C ASN A 51 -8.20 -11.85 4.89
N GLU A 52 -6.88 -12.07 5.01
CA GLU A 52 -6.32 -13.27 5.64
C GLU A 52 -6.61 -13.31 7.14
N PHE A 53 -6.28 -12.24 7.88
CA PHE A 53 -6.40 -12.21 9.34
C PHE A 53 -7.85 -12.05 9.83
N SER A 54 -8.80 -11.74 8.95
CA SER A 54 -10.23 -11.81 9.27
C SER A 54 -10.84 -13.21 9.03
N GLY A 55 -10.08 -14.11 8.41
CA GLY A 55 -10.46 -15.48 8.09
C GLY A 55 -10.69 -16.35 9.32
N LYS A 56 -11.44 -17.44 9.15
CA LYS A 56 -11.86 -18.34 10.24
C LYS A 56 -10.66 -18.89 11.04
N SER A 57 -9.55 -19.20 10.38
CA SER A 57 -8.33 -19.72 11.01
C SER A 57 -7.71 -18.77 12.03
N TRP A 58 -7.96 -17.46 11.93
CA TRP A 58 -7.38 -16.44 12.80
C TRP A 58 -8.37 -15.89 13.84
N ARG A 59 -9.59 -16.45 13.91
CA ARG A 59 -10.66 -15.99 14.81
C ARG A 59 -10.58 -16.54 16.22
N HIS A 60 -9.70 -17.52 16.47
CA HIS A 60 -9.57 -18.08 17.80
C HIS A 60 -8.99 -17.05 18.79
N VAL A 61 -9.42 -17.16 20.04
CA VAL A 61 -9.02 -16.25 21.12
C VAL A 61 -8.03 -16.99 22.03
N PRO A 62 -6.77 -16.52 22.13
CA PRO A 62 -5.80 -17.11 23.05
C PRO A 62 -6.24 -17.01 24.51
N PRO A 63 -5.81 -17.92 25.40
CA PRO A 63 -6.27 -17.99 26.80
C PRO A 63 -6.00 -16.74 27.67
N ASN A 64 -5.26 -15.74 27.18
CA ASN A 64 -4.99 -14.47 27.87
C ASN A 64 -5.46 -13.22 27.09
N SER A 65 -6.34 -13.36 26.09
CA SER A 65 -6.81 -12.23 25.27
C SER A 65 -8.33 -12.18 25.19
N THR A 66 -8.88 -10.98 25.00
CA THR A 66 -10.31 -10.77 24.69
C THR A 66 -10.56 -10.57 23.19
N LYS A 67 -9.50 -10.54 22.37
CA LYS A 67 -9.59 -10.28 20.93
C LYS A 67 -9.10 -11.47 20.11
N PRO A 68 -9.66 -11.66 18.89
CA PRO A 68 -9.17 -12.68 17.97
C PRO A 68 -7.67 -12.50 17.68
N LEU A 69 -6.96 -13.62 17.51
CA LEU A 69 -5.52 -13.61 17.24
C LEU A 69 -5.17 -12.71 16.04
N GLY A 70 -5.94 -12.80 14.95
CA GLY A 70 -5.72 -11.98 13.75
C GLY A 70 -5.75 -10.46 14.03
N VAL A 71 -6.69 -10.00 14.87
CA VAL A 71 -6.78 -8.59 15.26
C VAL A 71 -5.57 -8.15 16.07
N THR A 72 -5.09 -9.02 16.96
CA THR A 72 -3.91 -8.74 17.79
C THR A 72 -2.64 -8.62 16.95
N ILE A 73 -2.46 -9.52 15.96
CA ILE A 73 -1.32 -9.47 15.03
C ILE A 73 -1.36 -8.24 14.13
N MET A 74 -2.53 -7.91 13.58
CA MET A 74 -2.66 -6.71 12.74
C MET A 74 -2.30 -5.45 13.53
N LYS A 75 -2.80 -5.32 14.76
CA LYS A 75 -2.48 -4.16 15.62
C LYS A 75 -1.01 -4.10 16.03
N SER A 76 -0.39 -5.23 16.38
CA SER A 76 1.01 -5.23 16.78
C SER A 76 1.97 -4.85 15.64
N ARG A 77 1.54 -5.06 14.39
CA ARG A 77 2.28 -4.68 13.18
C ARG A 77 1.85 -3.32 12.59
N GLY A 78 1.00 -2.56 13.26
CA GLY A 78 0.55 -1.24 12.81
C GLY A 78 -0.49 -1.26 11.68
N PHE A 79 -1.05 -2.42 11.32
CA PHE A 79 -2.10 -2.55 10.30
C PHE A 79 -3.49 -2.25 10.84
N PHE A 80 -4.38 -1.85 9.95
CA PHE A 80 -5.77 -1.57 10.30
C PHE A 80 -6.57 -2.86 10.41
N PRO A 81 -7.17 -3.18 11.57
CA PRO A 81 -7.86 -4.45 11.76
C PRO A 81 -9.30 -4.47 11.23
N HIS A 82 -9.79 -3.34 10.68
CA HIS A 82 -11.18 -3.21 10.29
C HIS A 82 -11.42 -3.68 8.87
N ALA A 83 -12.46 -4.50 8.67
CA ALA A 83 -12.79 -5.10 7.39
C ALA A 83 -13.08 -4.08 6.26
N TYR A 84 -13.56 -2.88 6.59
CA TYR A 84 -13.84 -1.85 5.58
C TYR A 84 -12.58 -1.36 4.84
N TRP A 85 -11.39 -1.51 5.43
CA TRP A 85 -10.13 -1.17 4.77
C TRP A 85 -9.88 -2.01 3.51
N TYR A 86 -10.46 -3.21 3.43
CA TYR A 86 -10.44 -4.02 2.21
C TYR A 86 -11.06 -3.25 1.02
N TRP A 87 -12.23 -2.66 1.22
CA TRP A 87 -12.94 -1.92 0.18
C TRP A 87 -12.27 -0.59 -0.14
N ILE A 88 -11.73 0.11 0.87
CA ILE A 88 -10.93 1.32 0.65
C ILE A 88 -9.72 0.99 -0.22
N SER A 89 -9.02 -0.11 0.09
CA SER A 89 -7.85 -0.54 -0.68
C SER A 89 -8.19 -0.88 -2.13
N ILE A 90 -9.31 -1.56 -2.38
CA ILE A 90 -9.78 -1.82 -3.76
C ILE A 90 -10.05 -0.51 -4.49
N GLY A 91 -10.80 0.40 -3.87
CA GLY A 91 -11.11 1.71 -4.47
C GLY A 91 -9.86 2.52 -4.76
N ALA A 92 -8.90 2.55 -3.82
CA ALA A 92 -7.63 3.24 -3.99
C ALA A 92 -6.80 2.66 -5.13
N LEU A 93 -6.66 1.33 -5.19
CA LEU A 93 -5.92 0.65 -6.27
C LEU A 93 -6.54 0.93 -7.64
N PHE A 94 -7.87 0.88 -7.75
CA PHE A 94 -8.57 1.25 -8.98
C PHE A 94 -8.31 2.71 -9.36
N GLY A 95 -8.36 3.62 -8.38
CA GLY A 95 -7.99 5.02 -8.58
C GLY A 95 -6.56 5.21 -9.07
N PHE A 96 -5.60 4.47 -8.52
CA PHE A 96 -4.21 4.50 -9.00
C PHE A 96 -4.06 3.96 -10.43
N VAL A 97 -4.79 2.90 -10.78
CA VAL A 97 -4.80 2.39 -12.17
C VAL A 97 -5.28 3.49 -13.13
N LEU A 98 -6.40 4.15 -12.81
CA LEU A 98 -6.90 5.26 -13.63
C LEU A 98 -5.91 6.42 -13.70
N LEU A 99 -5.37 6.85 -12.55
CA LEU A 99 -4.39 7.92 -12.47
C LEU A 99 -3.16 7.65 -13.33
N PHE A 100 -2.55 6.47 -13.19
CA PHE A 100 -1.36 6.12 -13.97
C PHE A 100 -1.67 5.98 -15.46
N ASN A 101 -2.83 5.46 -15.85
CA ASN A 101 -3.24 5.40 -17.25
C ASN A 101 -3.48 6.79 -17.84
N ILE A 102 -4.09 7.72 -17.10
CA ILE A 102 -4.26 9.11 -17.54
C ILE A 102 -2.89 9.78 -17.66
N CYS A 103 -2.03 9.70 -16.64
CA CYS A 103 -0.68 10.27 -16.69
C CYS A 103 0.13 9.70 -17.87
N PHE A 104 0.04 8.40 -18.12
CA PHE A 104 0.69 7.76 -19.26
C PHE A 104 0.16 8.28 -20.60
N THR A 105 -1.16 8.41 -20.73
CA THR A 105 -1.80 8.94 -21.94
C THR A 105 -1.37 10.39 -22.18
N LEU A 106 -1.45 11.25 -21.16
CA LEU A 106 -1.02 12.65 -21.25
C LEU A 106 0.48 12.74 -21.58
N ALA A 107 1.32 11.92 -20.94
CA ALA A 107 2.74 11.87 -21.24
C ALA A 107 2.97 11.55 -22.73
N LEU A 108 2.25 10.59 -23.31
CA LEU A 108 2.35 10.28 -24.74
C LEU A 108 1.77 11.37 -25.64
N THR A 109 0.69 12.03 -25.24
CA THR A 109 0.05 13.11 -26.01
C THR A 109 0.94 14.35 -26.09
N TYR A 110 1.60 14.73 -24.99
CA TYR A 110 2.44 15.92 -24.91
C TYR A 110 3.93 15.66 -25.16
N LEU A 111 4.34 14.39 -25.28
CA LEU A 111 5.69 14.05 -25.71
C LEU A 111 5.86 14.46 -27.18
N ASN A 112 6.55 15.57 -27.39
CA ASN A 112 6.77 16.13 -28.72
C ASN A 112 7.60 15.14 -29.55
N ARG A 113 7.05 14.67 -30.67
CA ARG A 113 7.68 13.67 -31.54
C ARG A 113 8.76 14.25 -32.47
N GLU A 114 9.03 15.55 -32.43
CA GLU A 114 10.01 16.21 -33.31
C GLU A 114 11.49 15.83 -33.04
N PHE A 115 11.79 15.09 -31.98
CA PHE A 115 13.15 14.63 -31.66
C PHE A 115 13.25 13.10 -31.46
N VAL A 116 12.41 12.32 -32.13
CA VAL A 116 12.60 10.86 -32.28
C VAL A 116 12.99 10.54 -33.72
#